data_AF-A0A5C3L2T7-F1
#
_entry.id   AF-A0A5C3L2T7-F1
#
_cell.length_a   1.000
_cell.length_b   1.000
_cell.length_c   1.000
_cell.angle_alpha   90.00
_cell.angle_beta   90.00
_cell.angle_gamma   90.00
#
_symmetry.space_group_name_H-M   'P 1'
#
loop_
_entity.id
_entity.type
_entity.pdbx_description
1 polymer ?
#
loop_
_entity_poly.entity_id
_entity_poly.type
_entity_poly.pdbx_seq_one_letter_code
_entity_poly.pdbx_strand_id
1 'polypeptide(L)' 'MGIGNALYHGIFKRNSVFVTTVFVGAFTFGIGFDTGVTKFYDHWNKGKQWKDIRHKYATEE' A
#
# COMPACT_ATOMS: atom_id res chain seq x y z
N MET A 1 25.66 -5.58 -18.17
CA MET A 1 24.21 -5.90 -18.10
C MET A 1 23.52 -4.76 -17.37
N GLY A 2 22.60 -4.02 -17.99
CA GLY A 2 21.84 -2.96 -17.30
C GLY A 2 20.68 -3.53 -16.49
N ILE A 3 20.19 -2.77 -15.50
CA ILE A 3 19.05 -3.16 -14.64
C ILE A 3 17.82 -3.55 -15.47
N GLY A 4 17.53 -2.80 -16.54
CA GLY A 4 16.42 -3.12 -17.45
C GLY A 4 16.56 -4.49 -18.12
N ASN A 5 17.77 -4.86 -18.56
CA ASN A 5 18.01 -6.20 -19.13
C ASN A 5 17.87 -7.30 -18.09
N ALA A 6 18.29 -7.07 -16.84
CA ALA A 6 18.13 -8.03 -15.76
C ALA A 6 16.63 -8.25 -15.43
N LEU A 7 15.86 -7.18 -15.32
CA LEU A 7 14.42 -7.24 -15.07
C LEU A 7 13.66 -7.91 -16.21
N TYR A 8 14.01 -7.58 -17.47
CA TYR A 8 13.38 -8.20 -18.62
C TYR A 8 13.56 -9.72 -18.61
N HIS A 9 14.80 -10.19 -18.44
CA HIS A 9 15.09 -11.62 -18.45
C HIS A 9 14.58 -12.35 -17.20
N GLY A 10 14.54 -11.69 -16.04
CA GLY A 10 14.11 -12.29 -14.78
C GLY A 10 12.59 -12.32 -14.59
N ILE A 11 11.86 -11.30 -15.04
CA ILE A 11 10.44 -11.10 -14.71
C ILE A 11 9.57 -11.01 -15.96
N PHE A 12 9.94 -10.20 -16.95
CA PHE A 12 9.04 -9.82 -18.04
C PHE A 12 9.06 -10.75 -19.26
N LYS A 13 10.12 -11.55 -19.45
CA LYS A 13 10.30 -12.38 -20.66
C LYS A 13 9.39 -13.61 -20.71
N ARG A 14 9.04 -14.21 -19.56
CA ARG A 14 8.25 -15.45 -19.50
C ARG A 14 6.86 -15.17 -18.94
N ASN A 15 5.81 -15.38 -19.75
CA ASN A 15 4.42 -15.07 -19.38
C ASN A 15 3.99 -15.66 -18.03
N SER A 16 4.37 -16.91 -17.74
CA SER A 16 4.03 -17.56 -16.45
C SER A 16 4.64 -16.86 -15.23
N VAL A 17 5.84 -16.27 -15.38
CA VAL A 17 6.50 -15.49 -14.33
C VAL A 17 5.93 -14.09 -14.27
N PHE A 18 5.71 -13.48 -15.44
CA PHE A 18 5.16 -12.13 -15.55
C PHE A 18 3.81 -12.01 -14.83
N VAL A 19 2.83 -12.85 -15.18
CA VAL A 19 1.47 -12.78 -14.61
C VAL A 19 1.50 -13.02 -13.10
N THR A 20 2.25 -14.03 -12.63
CA THR A 20 2.40 -14.31 -11.20
C THR A 20 3.03 -13.13 -10.47
N THR A 21 4.06 -12.50 -11.06
CA THR A 21 4.72 -11.34 -10.47
C THR A 21 3.77 -10.14 -10.36
N VAL A 22 2.94 -9.91 -11.39
CA VAL A 22 1.92 -8.84 -11.36
C VAL A 22 0.92 -9.09 -10.24
N PHE A 23 0.43 -10.32 -10.06
CA PHE A 23 -0.53 -10.63 -8.99
C PHE A 23 0.06 -10.46 -7.59
N VAL A 24 1.25 -11.01 -7.35
CA VAL A 24 1.96 -10.86 -6.07
C VAL A 24 2.28 -9.39 -5.80
N GLY A 25 2.75 -8.67 -6.83
CA GLY A 25 3.06 -7.25 -6.76
C GLY A 25 1.83 -6.41 -6.44
N ALA A 26 0.72 -6.64 -7.13
CA ALA A 26 -0.53 -5.91 -6.91
C ALA A 26 -1.09 -6.15 -5.49
N PHE A 27 -1.09 -7.40 -5.01
CA PHE A 27 -1.55 -7.72 -3.66
C PHE A 27 -0.70 -7.04 -2.58
N THR A 28 0.62 -7.19 -2.68
CA THR A 28 1.57 -6.62 -1.71
C THR A 28 1.52 -5.08 -1.75
N PHE A 29 1.47 -4.50 -2.95
CA PHE A 29 1.32 -3.06 -3.13
C PHE A 29 0.02 -2.55 -2.53
N GLY A 30 -1.11 -3.24 -2.75
CA GLY A 30 -2.40 -2.85 -2.19
C GLY A 30 -2.36 -2.68 -0.68
N ILE A 31 -1.80 -3.65 0.04
CA ILE A 31 -1.66 -3.60 1.50
C ILE A 31 -0.75 -2.45 1.94
N GLY A 32 0.44 -2.35 1.32
CA GLY A 32 1.43 -1.34 1.67
C GLY A 32 0.97 0.08 1.37
N PHE A 33 0.33 0.28 0.22
CA PHE A 33 -0.19 1.56 -0.22
C PHE A 33 -1.34 2.02 0.66
N ASP A 34 -2.33 1.17 0.92
CA ASP A 34 -3.47 1.48 1.79
C ASP A 34 -3.00 1.89 3.20
N THR A 35 -2.11 1.09 3.80
CA THR A 35 -1.54 1.38 5.11
C THR A 35 -0.74 2.69 5.10
N GLY A 36 0.10 2.89 4.08
CA GLY A 36 0.97 4.05 3.97
C GLY A 36 0.18 5.35 3.79
N VAL A 37 -0.78 5.34 2.86
CA VAL A 37 -1.63 6.51 2.58
C VAL A 37 -2.55 6.81 3.76
N THR A 38 -3.13 5.79 4.40
CA THR A 38 -3.95 5.99 5.60
C THR A 38 -3.14 6.64 6.71
N LYS A 39 -1.93 6.15 7.00
CA LYS A 39 -1.04 6.77 8.01
C LYS A 39 -0.67 8.20 7.65
N PHE A 40 -0.38 8.47 6.38
CA PHE A 40 -0.09 9.81 5.92
C PHE A 40 -1.28 10.75 6.13
N TYR A 41 -2.48 10.32 5.74
CA TYR A 41 -3.72 11.06 5.89
C TYR A 41 -4.06 11.33 7.37
N ASP A 42 -3.81 10.34 8.23
CA ASP A 42 -3.98 10.41 9.67
C ASP A 42 -3.07 11.43 10.32
N HIS A 43 -1.79 11.41 9.93
CA HIS A 43 -0.84 12.39 10.40
C HIS A 43 -1.22 13.80 9.93
N TRP A 44 -1.58 13.95 8.66
CA TRP A 44 -1.92 15.24 8.07
C TRP A 44 -3.18 15.87 8.69
N ASN A 45 -4.18 15.06 9.04
CA ASN A 45 -5.46 15.52 9.58
C ASN A 45 -5.60 15.31 11.09
N LYS A 46 -4.47 15.13 11.79
CA LYS A 46 -4.44 14.88 13.23
C LYS A 46 -5.22 15.94 14.00
N GLY A 47 -6.09 15.49 14.91
CA GLY A 47 -6.93 16.33 15.76
C GLY A 47 -8.24 16.79 15.11
N LYS A 48 -8.45 16.48 13.82
CA LYS A 48 -9.71 16.76 13.10
C LYS A 48 -10.54 15.51 12.87
N GLN A 49 -9.93 14.33 12.87
CA GLN A 49 -10.63 13.09 12.56
C GLN A 49 -11.51 12.65 13.73
N TRP A 50 -12.62 11.96 13.43
CA TRP A 50 -13.50 11.43 14.47
C TRP A 50 -12.75 10.58 15.50
N LYS A 51 -11.84 9.71 15.06
CA LYS A 51 -11.02 8.90 15.97
C LYS A 51 -10.16 9.72 16.95
N ASP A 52 -9.81 10.95 16.60
CA ASP A 52 -9.05 11.85 17.48
C ASP A 52 -9.95 12.60 18.46
N ILE A 53 -11.19 12.94 18.06
CA ILE A 53 -12.11 13.77 18.86
C ILE A 53 -13.24 12.99 19.54
N ARG A 54 -13.42 11.70 19.24
CA ARG A 54 -14.53 10.88 19.74
C ARG A 54 -14.65 10.91 21.26
N HIS A 55 -13.53 10.91 21.97
CA HIS A 55 -13.47 10.96 23.44
C HIS A 55 -14.16 12.20 24.06
N LYS A 56 -14.39 13.25 23.27
CA LYS A 56 -15.07 14.46 23.74
C LYS A 56 -16.59 14.35 23.71
N TYR A 57 -17.14 13.37 22.98
CA TYR A 57 -18.56 13.33 22.62
C TYR A 57 -19.23 11.99 22.87
N ALA A 58 -18.49 10.88 22.78
CA ALA A 58 -19.03 9.57 23.09
C ALA A 58 -18.92 9.33 24.60
N THR A 59 -20.05 9.27 25.30
CA THR A 59 -20.15 8.64 26.62
C THR A 59 -19.92 7.14 26.45
N GLU A 60 -19.10 6.55 27.31
CA GLU A 60 -18.98 5.09 27.41
C GLU A 60 -20.37 4.52 27.74
N GLU A 61 -20.84 3.55 26.95
CA GLU A 61 -21.97 2.71 27.34
C GLU A 61 -21.51 1.67 28.36
#